data_AF-A0A956M574-F1
#
_entry.id   AF-A0A956M574-F1
#
_cell.length_a   1.000
_cell.length_b   1.000
_cell.length_c   1.000
_cell.angle_alpha   90.00
_cell.angle_beta   90.00
_cell.angle_gamma   90.00
#
_symmetry.space_group_name_H-M   'P 1'
#
loop_
_entity.id
_entity.type
_entity.pdbx_description
1 polymer ?
#
loop_
_entity_poly.entity_id
_entity_poly.type
_entity_poly.pdbx_seq_one_letter_code
_entity_poly.pdbx_strand_id
1 'polypeptide(L)'
;MKRPDLLIPVFLRLVACSGYRQIAREFRVSHTTIMRIAERLGRHCLLYQWHHVSDLEMSEAIVIDGFESFAHSQFYPCHLNLAVGS
;
A
#
# COMPACT_ATOMS: atom_id res chain seq x y z
N MET A 1 -11.28 -4.43 15.95
CA MET A 1 -11.39 -3.31 14.97
C MET A 1 -12.86 -2.96 14.79
N LYS A 2 -13.24 -1.68 14.65
CA LYS A 2 -14.65 -1.25 14.71
C LYS A 2 -15.46 -1.41 13.41
N ARG A 3 -14.82 -1.39 12.23
CA ARG A 3 -15.47 -1.48 10.90
C ARG A 3 -14.77 -2.49 9.97
N PRO A 4 -14.82 -3.80 10.29
CA PRO A 4 -14.23 -4.85 9.45
C PRO A 4 -14.85 -4.98 8.06
N ASP A 5 -16.13 -4.62 7.94
CA ASP A 5 -16.86 -4.54 6.69
C ASP A 5 -16.21 -3.61 5.66
N LEU A 6 -15.42 -2.62 6.10
CA LEU A 6 -14.77 -1.66 5.22
C LEU A 6 -13.39 -2.09 4.69
N LEU A 7 -12.83 -3.23 5.12
CA LEU A 7 -11.48 -3.63 4.72
C LEU A 7 -11.34 -3.76 3.19
N ILE A 8 -12.20 -4.55 2.56
CA ILE A 8 -12.14 -4.81 1.11
C ILE A 8 -12.54 -3.58 0.29
N PRO A 9 -13.66 -2.88 0.59
CA PRO A 9 -14.03 -1.70 -0.18
C PRO A 9 -12.96 -0.60 -0.10
N VAL A 10 -12.38 -0.35 1.09
CA VAL A 10 -11.30 0.63 1.23
C VAL A 10 -10.06 0.19 0.47
N PHE A 11 -9.66 -1.08 0.55
CA PHE A 11 -8.52 -1.60 -0.22
C PHE A 11 -8.66 -1.32 -1.72
N LEU A 12 -9.82 -1.63 -2.31
CA LEU A 12 -10.08 -1.38 -3.73
C LEU A 12 -10.02 0.10 -4.08
N ARG A 13 -10.51 0.98 -3.21
CA ARG A 13 -10.39 2.44 -3.41
C ARG A 13 -8.96 2.94 -3.32
N LEU A 14 -8.12 2.36 -2.46
CA LEU A 14 -6.70 2.68 -2.37
C LEU A 14 -5.96 2.25 -3.64
N VAL A 15 -6.23 1.05 -4.16
CA VAL A 15 -5.68 0.56 -5.43
C VAL A 15 -6.09 1.46 -6.59
N ALA A 16 -7.31 1.99 -6.56
CA ALA A 16 -7.79 3.00 -7.52
C ALA A 16 -7.27 4.43 -7.23
N CYS A 17 -6.27 4.59 -6.36
CA CYS A 17 -5.65 5.88 -6.00
C CYS A 17 -6.63 6.94 -5.46
N SER A 18 -7.74 6.53 -4.83
CA SER A 18 -8.71 7.47 -4.26
C SER A 18 -8.18 8.12 -2.99
N GLY A 19 -8.38 9.44 -2.84
CA GLY A 19 -7.96 10.16 -1.64
C GLY A 19 -8.79 9.79 -0.40
N TYR A 20 -8.17 9.78 0.79
CA TYR A 20 -8.83 9.35 2.04
C TYR A 20 -10.14 10.08 2.36
N ARG A 21 -10.21 11.40 2.08
CA ARG A 21 -11.44 12.18 2.29
C ARG A 21 -12.55 11.80 1.31
N GLN A 22 -12.22 11.37 0.08
CA GLN A 22 -13.20 10.88 -0.89
C GLN A 22 -13.80 9.55 -0.43
N ILE A 23 -12.94 8.61 -0.03
CA ILE A 23 -13.35 7.32 0.51
C ILE A 23 -14.21 7.51 1.77
N ALA A 24 -13.80 8.42 2.66
CA ALA A 24 -14.52 8.72 3.89
C ALA A 24 -15.95 9.25 3.63
N ARG A 25 -16.12 10.12 2.62
CA ARG A 25 -17.45 10.61 2.21
C ARG A 25 -18.33 9.50 1.67
N GLU A 26 -17.78 8.63 0.83
CA GLU A 26 -18.49 7.48 0.25
C GLU A 26 -19.10 6.58 1.35
N PHE A 27 -18.29 6.23 2.37
CA PHE A 27 -18.71 5.32 3.44
C PHE A 27 -19.25 6.01 4.69
N ARG A 28 -19.39 7.35 4.66
CA ARG A 28 -19.88 8.18 5.78
C ARG A 28 -19.14 7.93 7.10
N VAL A 29 -17.82 7.86 7.03
CA VAL A 29 -16.93 7.72 8.19
C VAL A 29 -15.97 8.89 8.29
N SER A 30 -15.27 9.05 9.42
CA SER A 30 -14.18 10.00 9.51
C SER A 30 -13.01 9.58 8.60
N HIS A 31 -12.32 10.55 8.01
CA HIS A 31 -11.10 10.28 7.24
C HIS A 31 -10.02 9.58 8.09
N THR A 32 -9.99 9.83 9.41
CA THR A 32 -9.05 9.14 10.31
C THR A 32 -9.39 7.65 10.47
N THR A 33 -10.64 7.24 10.25
CA THR A 33 -11.02 5.83 10.16
C THR A 33 -10.40 5.19 8.91
N ILE A 34 -10.46 5.86 7.76
CA ILE A 34 -9.83 5.39 6.52
C ILE A 34 -8.31 5.29 6.67
N MET A 35 -7.66 6.29 7.28
CA MET A 35 -6.21 6.26 7.53
C MET A 35 -5.79 5.03 8.35
N ARG A 36 -6.50 4.72 9.45
CA ARG A 36 -6.20 3.55 10.28
C ARG A 36 -6.41 2.23 9.55
N ILE A 37 -7.44 2.16 8.69
CA ILE A 37 -7.67 0.99 7.84
C ILE A 37 -6.55 0.85 6.81
N ALA A 38 -6.16 1.94 6.13
CA ALA A 38 -5.07 1.96 5.16
C ALA A 38 -3.74 1.52 5.79
N GLU A 39 -3.42 2.03 6.98
CA GLU A 39 -2.23 1.65 7.75
C GLU A 39 -2.20 0.15 8.10
N ARG A 40 -3.37 -0.40 8.49
CA ARG A 40 -3.50 -1.84 8.75
C ARG A 40 -3.35 -2.67 7.47
N LEU A 41 -4.01 -2.27 6.39
CA LEU A 41 -3.92 -2.95 5.10
C LEU A 41 -2.49 -2.92 4.57
N GLY A 42 -1.81 -1.77 4.65
CA GLY A 42 -0.41 -1.62 4.26
C GLY A 42 0.52 -2.57 5.01
N ARG A 43 0.38 -2.69 6.34
CA ARG A 43 1.11 -3.70 7.12
C ARG A 43 0.82 -5.13 6.66
N HIS A 44 -0.41 -5.42 6.29
CA HIS A 44 -0.77 -6.75 5.80
C HIS A 44 -0.15 -7.04 4.42
N CYS A 45 -0.09 -6.04 3.53
CA CYS A 45 0.61 -6.15 2.25
C CYS A 45 2.12 -6.37 2.45
N LEU A 46 2.75 -5.66 3.38
CA LEU A 46 4.17 -5.86 3.71
C LEU A 46 4.44 -7.25 4.27
N LEU A 47 3.57 -7.75 5.15
CA LEU A 47 3.66 -9.11 5.67
C LEU A 47 3.48 -10.16 4.55
N TYR A 48 2.49 -9.95 3.68
CA TYR A 48 2.27 -10.81 2.51
C TYR A 48 3.52 -10.82 1.62
N GLN A 49 4.04 -9.65 1.27
CA GLN A 49 5.24 -9.54 0.45
C GLN A 49 6.43 -10.25 1.09
N TRP A 50 6.67 -10.04 2.39
CA TRP A 50 7.76 -10.70 3.11
C TRP A 50 7.69 -12.22 2.99
N HIS A 51 6.52 -12.82 3.19
CA HIS A 51 6.33 -14.27 3.09
C HIS A 51 6.52 -14.83 1.68
N HIS A 52 6.31 -14.04 0.63
CA HIS A 52 6.41 -14.51 -0.75
C HIS A 52 7.76 -14.20 -1.38
N VAL A 53 8.50 -13.23 -0.84
CA VAL A 53 9.84 -12.87 -1.32
C VAL A 53 10.93 -13.62 -0.55
N SER A 54 10.69 -14.04 0.70
CA SER A 54 11.73 -14.70 1.52
C SER A 54 12.28 -15.97 0.90
N ASP A 55 11.46 -16.68 0.13
CA ASP A 55 11.78 -17.99 -0.44
C ASP A 55 11.99 -17.90 -1.97
N LEU A 56 12.07 -16.69 -2.51
CA LEU A 56 12.15 -16.46 -3.95
C LEU A 56 13.59 -16.62 -4.43
N GLU A 57 13.85 -17.68 -5.19
CA GLU A 57 15.13 -17.88 -5.87
C GLU A 57 15.16 -17.09 -7.19
N MET A 58 16.16 -16.22 -7.33
CA MET A 58 16.39 -15.46 -8.57
C MET A 58 16.99 -16.38 -9.62
N SER A 59 16.14 -17.00 -10.43
CA SER A 59 16.54 -17.97 -11.46
C SER A 59 16.77 -17.34 -12.85
N GLU A 60 16.54 -16.04 -12.97
CA GLU A 60 16.48 -15.31 -14.23
C GLU A 60 17.09 -13.91 -14.10
N ALA A 61 17.29 -13.24 -15.24
CA ALA A 61 17.75 -11.87 -15.26
C ALA A 61 16.64 -10.93 -14.73
N ILE A 62 17.02 -10.01 -13.85
CA ILE A 62 16.09 -9.09 -13.21
C ILE A 62 16.36 -7.67 -13.68
N VAL A 63 15.29 -6.96 -14.02
CA VAL A 63 15.30 -5.52 -14.24
C VAL A 63 14.76 -4.84 -12.98
N ILE A 64 15.45 -3.79 -12.54
CA ILE A 64 15.03 -2.96 -11.41
C ILE A 64 14.62 -1.59 -11.96
N ASP A 65 13.43 -1.15 -11.59
CA ASP A 65 12.95 0.21 -11.80
C ASP A 65 12.53 0.82 -10.46
N GLY A 66 12.41 2.15 -10.39
CA GLY A 66 12.04 2.81 -9.14
C GLY A 66 11.49 4.21 -9.30
N PHE A 67 10.67 4.60 -8.32
CA PHE A 67 10.15 5.95 -8.17
C PHE A 67 10.64 6.58 -6.87
N GLU A 68 10.93 7.87 -6.92
CA GLU A 68 11.14 8.68 -5.71
C GLU A 68 9.83 9.35 -5.31
N SER A 69 9.49 9.25 -4.02
CA SER A 69 8.33 9.90 -3.41
C SER A 69 8.75 10.72 -2.21
N PHE A 70 8.01 11.79 -1.92
CA PHE A 70 8.22 12.63 -0.74
C PHE A 70 7.07 12.47 0.25
N ALA A 71 6.72 11.22 0.55
CA ALA A 71 5.59 10.89 1.42
C ALA A 71 5.73 11.46 2.85
N HIS A 72 6.96 11.70 3.32
CA HIS A 72 7.24 12.35 4.60
C HIS A 72 7.68 13.81 4.44
N SER A 73 8.78 14.07 3.73
CA SER A 73 9.26 15.43 3.45
C SER A 73 10.23 15.45 2.25
N GLN A 74 10.52 16.64 1.72
CA GLN A 74 11.51 16.83 0.65
C GLN A 74 12.96 16.51 1.07
N PHE A 75 13.23 16.46 2.38
CA PHE A 75 14.56 16.17 2.93
C PHE A 75 14.76 14.67 3.24
N TYR A 76 13.69 13.88 3.19
CA TYR A 76 13.71 12.44 3.43
C TYR A 76 12.98 11.73 2.29
N PRO A 77 13.62 11.61 1.11
CA PRO A 77 13.04 10.91 -0.02
C PRO A 77 12.76 9.44 0.33
N CYS A 78 11.66 8.93 -0.19
CA CYS A 78 11.24 7.54 -0.11
C CYS A 78 11.43 6.91 -1.50
N HIS A 79 12.39 6.00 -1.62
CA HIS A 79 12.65 5.27 -2.85
C HIS A 79 11.83 3.97 -2.86
N LEU A 80 10.92 3.86 -3.82
CA LEU A 80 10.09 2.68 -4.05
C LEU A 80 10.65 1.95 -5.28
N ASN A 81 11.38 0.87 -5.06
CA ASN A 81 11.97 0.06 -6.12
C ASN A 81 11.13 -1.19 -6.40
N LEU A 82 11.04 -1.57 -7.66
CA LEU A 82 10.38 -2.78 -8.15
C LEU A 82 11.41 -3.61 -8.92
N ALA A 83 11.47 -4.90 -8.60
CA ALA A 83 12.28 -5.89 -9.33
C ALA A 83 11.35 -6.80 -10.13
N VAL A 84 11.64 -7.01 -11.41
CA VAL A 84 10.84 -7.84 -12.33
C VAL A 84 11.75 -8.78 -13.12
N GLY A 85 11.41 -10.07 -13.17
CA GLY A 85 12.00 -11.11 -14.03
C GLY A 85 11.04 -11.52 -15.16
N SER A 86 11.55 -12.22 -16.19
CA SER A 86 10.82 -12.69 -17.38
C SER A 86 11.15 -14.13 -17.80
#